data_AF-A0A9Q5ZBU3-F1
#
_entry.id   AF-A0A9Q5ZBU3-F1
#
_cell.length_a   1.000
_cell.length_b   1.000
_cell.length_c   1.000
_cell.angle_alpha   90.00
_cell.angle_beta   90.00
_cell.angle_gamma   90.00
#
_symmetry.space_group_name_H-M   'P 1'
#
loop_
_entity.id
_entity.type
_entity.pdbx_description
1 polymer ?
#
loop_
_entity_poly.entity_id
_entity_poly.type
_entity_poly.pdbx_seq_one_letter_code
_entity_poly.pdbx_strand_id
1 'polypeptide(L)'
;MQIQFREFNPFDVWIWLKFSTIPSEREKQYVEEAFDSWFYLGKLGAFNAENLQVQETGLDISYMNYDSQGYDKSLLALMHNMGEFEYEGQWARCWFDLGTSDAIAIDILINALTQLSEEYVTIEDLYIGGENEDWPVEDSESRSYSIYDN
;
A
#
# COMPACT_ATOMS: atom_id res chain seq x y z
N MET A 1 -6.08 -15.83 -0.24
CA MET A 1 -6.16 -14.49 -0.83
C MET A 1 -6.14 -14.55 -2.35
N GLN A 2 -7.23 -14.15 -3.00
CA GLN A 2 -7.33 -13.88 -4.44
C GLN A 2 -7.01 -12.40 -4.68
N ILE A 3 -6.14 -12.11 -5.65
CA ILE A 3 -5.66 -10.75 -5.91
C ILE A 3 -6.20 -10.27 -7.25
N GLN A 4 -6.81 -9.08 -7.28
CA GLN A 4 -7.31 -8.48 -8.52
C GLN A 4 -6.91 -7.01 -8.63
N PHE A 5 -6.40 -6.63 -9.79
CA PHE A 5 -6.21 -5.23 -10.16
C PHE A 5 -7.44 -4.76 -10.95
N ARG A 6 -7.96 -3.59 -10.61
CA ARG A 6 -9.11 -2.95 -11.27
C ARG A 6 -8.66 -1.63 -11.90
N GLU A 7 -9.58 -0.70 -12.16
CA GLU A 7 -9.22 0.64 -12.63
C GLU A 7 -8.27 1.30 -11.62
N PHE A 8 -7.07 1.62 -12.06
CA PHE A 8 -5.98 2.04 -11.19
C PHE A 8 -5.50 3.44 -11.59
N ASN A 9 -5.60 4.37 -10.64
CA ASN A 9 -5.00 5.69 -10.72
C ASN A 9 -4.07 5.85 -9.50
N PRO A 10 -2.74 6.00 -9.66
CA PRO A 10 -1.83 6.09 -8.53
C PRO A 10 -2.10 7.29 -7.61
N PHE A 11 -2.75 8.34 -8.11
CA PHE A 11 -3.11 9.53 -7.33
C PHE A 11 -4.47 9.43 -6.63
N ASP A 12 -5.24 8.38 -6.90
CA ASP A 12 -6.56 8.13 -6.34
C ASP A 12 -6.84 6.62 -6.40
N VAL A 13 -6.22 5.88 -5.48
CA VAL A 13 -6.38 4.43 -5.41
C VAL A 13 -7.08 4.02 -4.13
N TRP A 14 -8.12 3.21 -4.30
CA TRP A 14 -8.70 2.44 -3.20
C TRP A 14 -8.10 1.04 -3.16
N ILE A 15 -7.69 0.61 -1.98
CA ILE A 15 -7.29 -0.78 -1.72
C ILE A 15 -8.36 -1.41 -0.85
N TRP A 16 -8.88 -2.55 -1.27
CA TRP A 16 -10.00 -3.24 -0.64
C TRP A 16 -9.58 -4.61 -0.15
N LEU A 17 -10.08 -4.97 1.03
CA LEU A 17 -9.84 -6.25 1.68
C LEU A 17 -11.19 -6.89 1.98
N LYS A 18 -11.35 -8.16 1.61
CA LYS A 18 -12.47 -8.99 2.08
C LYS A 18 -11.95 -10.04 3.03
N PHE A 19 -12.50 -10.07 4.23
CA PHE A 19 -12.16 -11.07 5.25
C PHE A 19 -13.14 -12.24 5.23
N SER A 20 -12.67 -13.42 5.64
CA SER A 20 -13.52 -14.62 5.77
C SER A 20 -14.63 -14.47 6.83
N THR A 21 -14.43 -13.61 7.83
CA THR A 21 -15.38 -13.23 8.89
C THR A 21 -15.22 -11.75 9.23
N ILE A 22 -16.17 -11.16 9.96
CA ILE A 22 -16.01 -9.79 10.46
C ILE A 22 -14.75 -9.74 11.35
N PRO A 23 -13.75 -8.91 11.04
CA PRO A 23 -12.51 -8.86 11.80
C PRO A 23 -12.75 -8.26 13.19
N SER A 24 -12.10 -8.84 14.20
CA SER A 24 -12.01 -8.28 15.55
C SER A 24 -11.12 -7.03 15.58
N GLU A 25 -11.24 -6.21 16.63
CA GLU A 25 -10.43 -5.00 16.80
C GLU A 25 -8.92 -5.26 16.75
N ARG A 26 -8.48 -6.42 17.26
CA ARG A 26 -7.07 -6.81 17.19
C ARG A 26 -6.62 -7.15 15.77
N GLU A 27 -7.47 -7.81 14.99
CA GLU A 27 -7.18 -8.13 13.59
C GLU A 27 -7.14 -6.86 12.74
N LYS A 28 -8.07 -5.92 12.99
CA LYS A 28 -8.05 -4.58 12.37
C LYS A 28 -6.73 -3.85 12.65
N GLN A 29 -6.29 -3.85 13.91
CA GLN A 29 -5.02 -3.25 14.30
C GLN A 29 -3.83 -3.85 13.51
N TYR A 30 -3.78 -5.17 13.31
CA TYR A 30 -2.71 -5.77 12.52
C TYR A 30 -2.72 -5.31 11.05
N VAL A 31 -3.91 -5.18 10.46
CA VAL A 31 -4.07 -4.68 9.08
C VAL A 31 -3.62 -3.22 9.01
N GLU A 32 -4.16 -2.37 9.87
CA GLU A 32 -3.82 -0.94 9.91
C GLU A 32 -2.33 -0.71 10.13
N GLU A 33 -1.71 -1.39 11.11
CA GLU A 33 -0.27 -1.25 11.37
C GLU A 33 0.59 -1.67 10.16
N ALA A 34 0.16 -2.67 9.39
CA ALA A 34 0.86 -3.09 8.18
C ALA A 34 0.80 -1.99 7.10
N PHE A 35 -0.37 -1.39 6.89
CA PHE A 35 -0.54 -0.30 5.92
C PHE A 35 0.12 0.99 6.37
N ASP A 36 0.01 1.37 7.65
CA ASP A 36 0.68 2.55 8.21
C ASP A 36 2.19 2.45 8.06
N SER A 37 2.76 1.27 8.35
CA SER A 37 4.20 1.03 8.20
C SER A 37 4.63 1.10 6.73
N TRP A 38 3.87 0.46 5.84
CA TRP A 38 4.11 0.48 4.41
C TRP A 38 4.04 1.91 3.85
N PHE A 39 2.97 2.64 4.16
CA PHE A 39 2.77 4.03 3.73
C PHE A 39 3.86 4.94 4.26
N TYR A 40 4.24 4.82 5.54
CA TYR A 40 5.28 5.64 6.14
C TYR A 40 6.63 5.46 5.42
N LEU A 41 7.00 4.21 5.10
CA LEU A 41 8.19 3.93 4.29
C LEU A 41 8.08 4.53 2.88
N GLY A 42 6.92 4.41 2.23
CA GLY A 42 6.68 4.99 0.92
C GLY A 42 6.72 6.52 0.90
N LYS A 43 6.21 7.18 1.95
CA LYS A 43 6.27 8.64 2.14
C LYS A 43 7.70 9.16 2.29
N LEU A 44 8.61 8.30 2.74
CA LEU A 44 10.05 8.58 2.85
C LEU A 44 10.86 8.14 1.62
N GLY A 45 10.22 7.59 0.59
CA GLY A 45 10.87 7.16 -0.65
C GLY A 45 11.60 5.83 -0.58
N ALA A 46 11.27 4.99 0.41
CA ALA A 46 11.91 3.68 0.60
C ALA A 46 11.71 2.70 -0.58
N PHE A 47 10.69 2.93 -1.40
CA PHE A 47 10.34 2.09 -2.54
C PHE A 47 10.90 2.60 -3.88
N ASN A 48 11.92 3.48 -3.85
CA ASN A 48 12.57 3.99 -5.05
C ASN A 48 13.33 2.88 -5.79
N ALA A 49 12.79 2.46 -6.93
CA ALA A 49 13.34 1.40 -7.77
C ALA A 49 14.68 1.78 -8.42
N GLU A 50 14.94 3.07 -8.63
CA GLU A 50 16.19 3.56 -9.23
C GLU A 50 17.40 3.46 -8.29
N ASN A 51 17.19 3.19 -6.99
CA ASN A 51 18.26 3.05 -6.00
C ASN A 51 18.29 1.66 -5.32
N LEU A 52 17.79 0.61 -5.97
CA LEU A 52 17.80 -0.77 -5.46
C LEU A 52 19.15 -1.48 -5.62
N GLN A 53 20.26 -0.82 -5.27
CA GLN A 53 21.63 -1.31 -5.53
C GLN A 53 21.89 -2.72 -4.98
N VAL A 54 21.35 -3.04 -3.80
CA VAL A 54 21.51 -4.36 -3.17
C VAL A 54 20.78 -5.44 -3.97
N GLN A 55 19.57 -5.14 -4.44
CA GLN A 55 18.79 -6.04 -5.29
C GLN A 55 19.48 -6.25 -6.64
N GLU A 56 19.98 -5.18 -7.26
CA GLU A 56 20.69 -5.22 -8.56
C GLU A 56 21.99 -6.01 -8.50
N THR A 57 22.67 -5.99 -7.34
CA THR A 57 23.89 -6.79 -7.11
C THR A 57 23.60 -8.30 -7.16
N GLY A 58 22.39 -8.73 -6.81
CA GLY A 58 21.98 -10.13 -6.90
C GLY A 58 22.66 -11.02 -5.85
N LEU A 59 23.34 -12.08 -6.27
CA LEU A 59 23.90 -13.10 -5.36
C LEU A 59 25.25 -12.69 -4.74
N ASP A 60 26.00 -11.81 -5.40
CA ASP A 60 27.37 -11.43 -5.01
C ASP A 60 27.38 -10.20 -4.09
N ILE A 61 26.50 -10.18 -3.09
CA ILE A 61 26.35 -9.05 -2.12
C ILE A 61 27.59 -8.90 -1.24
N SER A 62 28.35 -9.97 -1.03
CA SER A 62 29.53 -9.95 -0.18
C SER A 62 30.55 -8.93 -0.69
N TYR A 63 30.89 -7.95 0.16
CA TYR A 63 31.79 -6.84 -0.17
C TYR A 63 31.30 -5.91 -1.30
N MET A 64 29.99 -5.84 -1.54
CA MET A 64 29.44 -4.85 -2.47
C MET A 64 29.81 -3.43 -2.03
N ASN A 65 30.18 -2.59 -2.98
CA ASN A 65 30.38 -1.16 -2.75
C ASN A 65 29.06 -0.45 -2.99
N TYR A 66 28.41 0.01 -1.91
CA TYR A 66 27.18 0.79 -2.01
C TYR A 66 27.52 2.27 -2.28
N ASP A 67 26.93 2.86 -3.32
CA ASP A 67 27.03 4.30 -3.59
C ASP A 67 26.10 5.06 -2.66
N SER A 68 26.66 5.73 -1.64
CA SER A 68 25.90 6.53 -0.68
C SER A 68 25.22 7.76 -1.32
N GLN A 69 25.60 8.15 -2.54
CA GLN A 69 24.98 9.23 -3.30
C GLN A 69 24.00 8.71 -4.37
N GLY A 70 23.77 7.39 -4.47
CA GLY A 70 22.87 6.82 -5.46
C GLY A 70 21.45 7.37 -5.36
N TYR A 71 20.94 7.52 -4.13
CA TYR A 71 19.62 8.10 -3.87
C TYR A 71 19.52 9.56 -4.34
N ASP A 72 20.52 10.39 -4.07
CA ASP A 72 20.54 11.81 -4.48
C ASP A 72 20.57 12.00 -6.00
N LYS A 73 21.00 10.97 -6.74
CA LYS A 73 21.04 10.95 -8.22
C LYS A 73 19.74 10.43 -8.84
N SER A 74 18.87 9.83 -8.04
CA SER A 74 17.62 9.21 -8.48
C SER A 74 16.48 10.23 -8.50
N LEU A 75 15.45 9.96 -9.30
CA LEU A 75 14.20 10.69 -9.19
C LEU A 75 13.51 10.32 -7.87
N LEU A 76 12.89 11.31 -7.20
CA LEU A 76 12.15 11.07 -5.96
C LEU A 76 10.88 10.26 -6.26
N ALA A 77 10.76 9.11 -5.60
CA ALA A 77 9.59 8.22 -5.68
C ALA A 77 8.87 8.23 -4.33
N LEU A 78 7.90 9.12 -4.13
CA LEU A 78 7.25 9.37 -2.83
C LEU A 78 5.76 9.08 -2.89
N MET A 79 5.23 8.44 -1.84
CA MET A 79 3.79 8.48 -1.55
C MET A 79 3.43 9.82 -0.92
N HIS A 80 2.24 10.33 -1.25
CA HIS A 80 1.81 11.63 -0.75
C HIS A 80 0.86 11.49 0.43
N ASN A 81 -0.16 10.64 0.29
CA ASN A 81 -1.29 10.67 1.21
C ASN A 81 -1.98 9.32 1.43
N MET A 82 -2.65 9.23 2.57
CA MET A 82 -3.40 8.06 3.02
C MET A 82 -4.64 8.54 3.77
N GLY A 83 -5.79 7.93 3.51
CA GLY A 83 -7.03 8.16 4.24
C GLY A 83 -7.15 7.30 5.50
N GLU A 84 -8.27 7.41 6.20
CA GLU A 84 -8.58 6.51 7.31
C GLU A 84 -8.99 5.12 6.79
N PHE A 85 -8.82 4.10 7.63
CA PHE A 85 -9.38 2.77 7.34
C PHE A 85 -10.88 2.76 7.61
N GLU A 86 -11.63 2.29 6.63
CA GLU A 86 -13.07 2.10 6.73
C GLU A 86 -13.41 0.61 6.77
N TYR A 87 -14.38 0.22 7.60
CA TYR A 87 -14.83 -1.16 7.73
C TYR A 87 -16.35 -1.27 7.59
N GLU A 88 -16.81 -2.19 6.75
CA GLU A 88 -18.23 -2.53 6.60
C GLU A 88 -18.42 -4.05 6.55
N GLY A 89 -18.87 -4.62 7.67
CA GLY A 89 -19.03 -6.08 7.82
C GLY A 89 -17.70 -6.82 7.63
N GLN A 90 -17.60 -7.60 6.55
CA GLN A 90 -16.40 -8.36 6.20
C GLN A 90 -15.45 -7.58 5.28
N TRP A 91 -15.81 -6.36 4.88
CA TRP A 91 -14.99 -5.54 4.01
C TRP A 91 -14.22 -4.50 4.81
N ALA A 92 -13.00 -4.21 4.35
CA ALA A 92 -12.29 -2.98 4.67
C ALA A 92 -11.80 -2.31 3.40
N ARG A 93 -11.60 -1.00 3.49
CA ARG A 93 -10.96 -0.22 2.43
C ARG A 93 -10.14 0.92 3.03
N CYS A 94 -9.12 1.33 2.29
CA CYS A 94 -8.39 2.55 2.58
C CYS A 94 -7.98 3.21 1.26
N TRP A 95 -8.01 4.54 1.25
CA TRP A 95 -7.64 5.36 0.11
C TRP A 95 -6.18 5.80 0.22
N PHE A 96 -5.50 5.87 -0.93
CA PHE A 96 -4.13 6.34 -1.03
C PHE A 96 -3.91 7.27 -2.24
N ASP A 97 -3.03 8.25 -2.06
CA ASP A 97 -2.28 8.91 -3.12
C ASP A 97 -0.85 8.37 -3.05
N LEU A 98 -0.54 7.41 -3.93
CA LEU A 98 0.76 6.78 -4.05
C LEU A 98 1.82 7.71 -4.66
N GLY A 99 1.41 8.89 -5.16
CA GLY A 99 2.30 9.90 -5.70
C GLY A 99 3.19 9.37 -6.83
N THR A 100 4.49 9.53 -6.66
CA THR A 100 5.51 9.06 -7.59
C THR A 100 6.16 7.76 -7.15
N SER A 101 5.64 7.09 -6.12
CA SER A 101 6.18 5.81 -5.64
C SER A 101 6.19 4.76 -6.75
N ASP A 102 7.26 3.97 -6.82
CA ASP A 102 7.39 2.91 -7.83
C ASP A 102 6.52 1.69 -7.50
N ALA A 103 6.19 0.91 -8.54
CA ALA A 103 5.30 -0.25 -8.46
C ALA A 103 5.78 -1.34 -7.47
N ILE A 104 7.08 -1.40 -7.15
CA ILE A 104 7.62 -2.34 -6.15
C ILE A 104 6.95 -2.17 -4.78
N ALA A 105 6.45 -0.97 -4.46
CA ALA A 105 5.68 -0.73 -3.26
C ALA A 105 4.45 -1.65 -3.16
N ILE A 106 3.77 -1.89 -4.29
CA ILE A 106 2.56 -2.71 -4.35
C ILE A 106 2.91 -4.19 -4.17
N ASP A 107 3.99 -4.67 -4.80
CA ASP A 107 4.46 -6.05 -4.61
C ASP A 107 4.84 -6.32 -3.14
N ILE A 108 5.53 -5.37 -2.49
CA ILE A 108 5.89 -5.46 -1.07
C ILE A 108 4.64 -5.54 -0.19
N LEU A 109 3.63 -4.71 -0.46
CA LEU A 109 2.36 -4.74 0.27
C LEU A 109 1.64 -6.08 0.10
N ILE A 110 1.53 -6.58 -1.14
CA ILE A 110 0.88 -7.87 -1.43
C ILE A 110 1.58 -9.01 -0.67
N ASN A 111 2.92 -9.01 -0.64
CA ASN A 111 3.68 -10.03 0.10
C ASN A 111 3.41 -9.95 1.60
N ALA A 112 3.40 -8.74 2.17
CA ALA A 112 3.09 -8.52 3.58
C ALA A 112 1.67 -9.00 3.93
N LEU A 113 0.68 -8.65 3.09
CA LEU A 113 -0.71 -9.06 3.29
C LEU A 113 -0.93 -10.56 3.10
N THR A 114 -0.14 -11.21 2.23
CA THR A 114 -0.19 -12.66 2.07
C THR A 114 0.21 -13.35 3.36
N GLN A 115 1.34 -12.95 3.96
CA GLN A 115 1.80 -13.50 5.23
C GLN A 115 0.85 -13.15 6.38
N LEU A 116 0.36 -11.91 6.43
CA LEU A 116 -0.61 -11.46 7.42
C LEU A 116 -1.90 -12.30 7.34
N SER A 117 -2.33 -12.63 6.12
CA SER A 117 -3.51 -13.45 5.87
C SER A 117 -3.38 -14.88 6.39
N GLU A 118 -2.18 -15.44 6.37
CA GLU A 118 -1.92 -16.81 6.80
C GLU A 118 -1.87 -16.96 8.33
N GLU A 119 -1.39 -15.92 9.02
CA GLU A 119 -1.06 -16.03 10.45
C GLU A 119 -2.01 -15.29 11.39
N TYR A 120 -2.64 -14.19 10.92
CA TYR A 120 -3.33 -13.26 11.83
C TYR A 120 -4.80 -13.04 11.50
N VAL A 121 -5.16 -12.83 10.22
CA VAL A 121 -6.55 -12.59 9.81
C VAL A 121 -6.78 -13.02 8.37
N THR A 122 -7.68 -13.98 8.12
CA THR A 122 -7.85 -14.53 6.77
C THR A 122 -8.48 -13.52 5.81
N ILE A 123 -7.70 -13.09 4.81
CA ILE A 123 -8.10 -12.25 3.68
C ILE A 123 -8.44 -13.17 2.49
N GLU A 124 -9.71 -13.15 2.09
CA GLU A 124 -10.22 -13.90 0.94
C GLU A 124 -9.89 -13.18 -0.36
N ASP A 125 -10.20 -11.90 -0.47
CA ASP A 125 -10.03 -11.08 -1.67
C ASP A 125 -9.24 -9.80 -1.35
N LEU A 126 -8.29 -9.45 -2.22
CA LEU A 126 -7.57 -8.18 -2.23
C LEU A 126 -7.80 -7.49 -3.58
N TYR A 127 -8.40 -6.31 -3.56
CA TYR A 127 -8.57 -5.50 -4.77
C TYR A 127 -7.71 -4.24 -4.71
N ILE A 128 -7.02 -3.96 -5.81
CA ILE A 128 -6.18 -2.77 -5.98
C ILE A 128 -6.80 -1.91 -7.07
N GLY A 129 -7.36 -0.77 -6.68
CA GLY A 129 -8.11 0.13 -7.54
C GLY A 129 -9.59 -0.20 -7.65
N GLY A 130 -10.29 0.64 -8.43
CA GLY A 130 -11.72 0.57 -8.68
C GLY A 130 -12.59 0.80 -7.45
N GLU A 131 -13.89 0.63 -7.66
CA GLU A 131 -14.93 0.81 -6.64
C GLU A 131 -15.77 -0.46 -6.53
N ASN A 132 -16.33 -0.71 -5.35
CA ASN A 132 -17.34 -1.76 -5.18
C ASN A 132 -18.73 -1.14 -5.40
N GLU A 133 -19.51 -1.69 -6.33
CA GLU A 133 -20.89 -1.23 -6.60
C GLU A 133 -21.77 -1.28 -5.33
N ASP A 134 -21.55 -2.28 -4.48
CA ASP A 134 -22.30 -2.49 -3.24
C ASP A 134 -21.86 -1.54 -2.10
N TRP A 135 -20.68 -0.94 -2.19
CA TRP A 135 -20.15 0.00 -1.21
C TRP A 135 -19.46 1.17 -1.92
N PRO A 136 -20.22 2.19 -2.36
CA PRO A 136 -19.69 3.30 -3.13
C PRO A 136 -18.74 4.17 -2.29
N VAL A 137 -17.88 4.92 -2.97
CA VAL A 137 -16.97 5.90 -2.37
C VAL A 137 -17.50 7.30 -2.64
N GLU A 138 -17.16 8.28 -1.80
CA GLU A 138 -17.48 9.69 -2.08
C GLU A 138 -16.70 10.18 -3.30
N ASP A 139 -17.23 11.15 -4.05
CA ASP A 139 -16.55 11.70 -5.24
C ASP A 139 -15.13 12.21 -4.91
N SER A 140 -14.20 12.01 -5.84
CA SER A 140 -12.79 12.40 -5.67
C SER A 140 -12.62 13.90 -5.36
N GLU A 141 -13.51 14.75 -5.88
CA GLU A 141 -13.51 16.18 -5.61
C GLU A 141 -13.81 16.49 -4.13
N SER A 142 -14.73 15.79 -3.47
CA SER A 142 -15.05 16.04 -2.05
C SER A 142 -13.95 15.57 -1.11
N ARG A 143 -13.28 14.45 -1.43
CA ARG A 143 -12.15 13.92 -0.65
C ARG A 143 -10.93 14.83 -0.65
N SER A 144 -10.65 15.50 -1.76
CA SER A 144 -9.51 16.43 -1.83
C SER A 144 -9.63 17.58 -0.82
N TYR A 145 -10.83 18.01 -0.44
CA TYR A 145 -11.04 19.07 0.55
C TYR A 145 -10.93 18.60 2.00
N SER A 146 -11.39 17.38 2.32
CA SER A 146 -11.38 16.87 3.71
C SER A 146 -9.98 16.54 4.23
N ILE A 147 -9.04 16.20 3.34
CA ILE A 147 -7.69 15.81 3.74
C ILE A 147 -6.80 17.01 4.13
N TYR A 148 -7.12 18.22 3.65
CA TYR A 148 -6.37 19.44 4.01
C TYR A 148 -6.92 20.19 5.23
N ASP A 149 -8.07 19.76 5.78
CA ASP A 149 -8.76 20.42 6.90
C ASP A 149 -8.47 19.80 8.28
N ASN A 150 -7.54 18.84 8.38
CA ASN A 150 -7.09 18.22 9.64
C ASN A 150 -5.65 18.61 10.03
#